data_AF-A0A7C3VDB4-F1
#
_entry.id   AF-A0A7C3VDB4-F1
#
_cell.length_a   1.000
_cell.length_b   1.000
_cell.length_c   1.000
_cell.angle_alpha   90.00
_cell.angle_beta   90.00
_cell.angle_gamma   90.00
#
_symmetry.space_group_name_H-M   'P 1'
#
loop_
_entity.id
_entity.type
_entity.pdbx_description
1 polymer ?
#
loop_
_entity_poly.entity_id
_entity_poly.type
_entity_poly.pdbx_seq_one_letter_code
_entity_poly.pdbx_strand_id
1 'polypeptide(L)'
;MKTIEEINEKIKQGHAVVVTAEEMVDIVRKKGETKAAREVDVVTTGTFGPMCSSSIYLNFGHSSPRIKIGGGTCFLNGVPAYTGLAAVDVFLGATALPPGDPGNTN
;
A
#
# COMPACT_ATOMS: atom_id res chain seq x y z
N MET A 1 9.49 1.01 -20.99
CA MET A 1 8.79 0.74 -19.72
C MET A 1 8.22 2.07 -19.27
N LYS A 2 6.95 2.13 -18.83
CA LYS A 2 6.33 3.39 -18.38
C LYS A 2 6.92 3.79 -17.03
N THR A 3 7.08 5.08 -16.78
CA THR A 3 7.50 5.56 -15.44
C THR A 3 6.28 5.79 -14.54
N ILE A 4 6.51 5.85 -13.23
CA ILE A 4 5.46 6.16 -12.26
C ILE A 4 4.97 7.60 -12.46
N GLU A 5 5.85 8.53 -12.81
CA GLU A 5 5.51 9.91 -13.12
C GLU A 5 4.55 10.01 -14.32
N GLU A 6 4.83 9.27 -15.39
CA GLU A 6 3.98 9.20 -16.57
C GLU A 6 2.58 8.63 -16.24
N ILE A 7 2.55 7.54 -15.46
CA ILE A 7 1.28 6.91 -15.04
C ILE A 7 0.47 7.88 -14.16
N ASN A 8 1.11 8.56 -13.20
CA ASN A 8 0.45 9.52 -12.32
C ASN A 8 -0.14 10.71 -13.10
N GLU A 9 0.58 11.19 -14.13
CA GLU A 9 0.06 12.27 -14.97
C GLU A 9 -1.17 11.83 -15.76
N LYS A 10 -1.17 10.61 -16.32
CA LYS A 10 -2.36 10.04 -16.97
C LYS A 10 -3.53 9.87 -16.02
N ILE A 11 -3.28 9.46 -14.77
CA ILE A 11 -4.32 9.34 -13.74
C ILE A 11 -4.94 10.72 -13.46
N LYS A 12 -4.11 11.76 -13.24
CA LYS A 12 -4.58 13.14 -13.01
C LYS A 12 -5.41 13.69 -14.17
N GLN A 13 -5.04 13.34 -15.40
CA GLN A 13 -5.76 13.76 -16.60
C GLN A 13 -7.01 12.91 -16.91
N GLY A 14 -7.24 11.81 -16.18
CA GLY A 14 -8.34 10.89 -16.47
C GLY A 14 -8.13 10.02 -17.73
N HIS A 15 -6.89 9.87 -18.19
CA HIS A 15 -6.53 9.13 -19.40
C HIS A 15 -5.87 7.76 -19.12
N ALA A 16 -5.68 7.41 -17.85
CA ALA A 16 -5.06 6.14 -17.48
C ALA A 16 -5.95 4.96 -17.88
N VAL A 17 -5.37 3.97 -18.57
CA VAL A 17 -6.03 2.69 -18.84
C VAL A 17 -5.90 1.82 -17.59
N VAL A 18 -6.99 1.72 -16.84
CA VAL A 18 -7.08 0.93 -15.61
C VAL A 18 -7.92 -0.32 -15.89
N VAL A 19 -7.40 -1.50 -15.53
CA VAL A 19 -8.09 -2.78 -15.71
C VAL A 19 -8.04 -3.61 -14.43
N THR A 20 -8.87 -4.63 -14.31
CA THR A 20 -8.78 -5.63 -13.24
C THR A 20 -7.74 -6.70 -13.57
N ALA A 21 -7.31 -7.45 -12.55
CA ALA A 21 -6.43 -8.62 -12.74
C ALA A 21 -7.04 -9.65 -13.70
N GLU A 22 -8.36 -9.85 -13.67
CA GLU A 22 -9.08 -10.76 -14.57
C GLU A 22 -9.06 -10.25 -16.02
N GLU A 23 -9.34 -8.96 -16.23
CA GLU A 23 -9.29 -8.33 -17.55
C GLU A 23 -7.88 -8.38 -18.15
N MET A 24 -6.85 -8.22 -17.31
CA MET A 24 -5.46 -8.28 -17.75
C MET A 24 -5.10 -9.65 -18.35
N VAL A 25 -5.61 -10.76 -17.77
CA VAL A 25 -5.39 -12.11 -18.32
C VAL A 25 -5.92 -12.21 -19.75
N ASP A 26 -7.11 -11.69 -20.00
CA ASP A 26 -7.73 -11.73 -21.33
C ASP A 26 -7.03 -10.81 -22.33
N ILE A 27 -6.58 -9.63 -21.89
CA ILE A 27 -5.80 -8.71 -22.73
C ILE A 27 -4.48 -9.36 -23.16
N VAL A 28 -3.77 -10.01 -22.24
CA VAL A 28 -2.53 -10.73 -22.54
C VAL A 28 -2.78 -11.89 -23.50
N ARG A 29 -3.84 -12.68 -23.29
CA ARG A 29 -4.22 -13.77 -24.20
C ARG A 29 -4.50 -13.29 -25.63
N LYS A 30 -5.14 -12.12 -25.78
CA LYS A 30 -5.51 -11.57 -27.09
C LYS A 30 -4.38 -10.82 -27.79
N LYS A 31 -3.54 -10.11 -27.03
CA LYS A 31 -2.58 -9.12 -27.58
C LYS A 31 -1.11 -9.47 -27.35
N GLY A 32 -0.83 -10.45 -26.48
CA GLY A 32 0.51 -10.77 -25.99
C GLY A 32 0.97 -9.82 -24.88
N GLU A 33 1.86 -10.30 -24.03
CA GLU A 33 2.39 -9.60 -22.84
C GLU A 33 2.99 -8.22 -23.14
N THR A 34 3.82 -8.13 -24.18
CA THR A 34 4.52 -6.88 -24.55
C THR A 34 3.55 -5.78 -24.96
N LYS A 35 2.49 -6.11 -25.70
CA LYS A 35 1.49 -5.14 -26.15
C LYS A 35 0.53 -4.78 -25.02
N ALA A 36 0.11 -5.78 -24.23
CA ALA A 36 -0.69 -5.56 -23.03
C ALA A 36 -0.03 -4.57 -22.06
N ALA A 37 1.27 -4.78 -21.75
CA ALA A 37 2.04 -3.90 -20.87
C ALA A 37 2.24 -2.47 -21.43
N ARG A 38 2.21 -2.30 -22.76
CA ARG A 38 2.27 -0.97 -23.39
C ARG A 38 0.92 -0.23 -23.31
N GLU A 39 -0.19 -0.95 -23.38
CA GLU A 39 -1.53 -0.35 -23.41
C GLU A 39 -2.09 -0.09 -22.00
N VAL A 40 -1.93 -1.03 -21.07
CA VAL A 40 -2.48 -0.95 -19.70
C VAL A 40 -1.56 -0.14 -18.79
N ASP A 41 -2.10 0.88 -18.11
CA ASP A 41 -1.34 1.75 -17.20
C ASP A 41 -1.38 1.23 -15.75
N VAL A 42 -2.53 0.73 -15.30
CA VAL A 42 -2.72 0.21 -13.94
C VAL A 42 -3.52 -1.10 -13.99
N VAL A 43 -3.03 -2.11 -13.30
CA VAL A 43 -3.80 -3.34 -13.02
C VAL A 43 -4.25 -3.28 -11.56
N THR A 44 -5.55 -3.28 -11.36
CA THR A 44 -6.18 -3.36 -10.05
C THR A 44 -6.37 -4.82 -9.67
N THR A 45 -5.88 -5.16 -8.49
CA THR A 45 -6.11 -6.49 -7.90
C THR A 45 -6.74 -6.30 -6.53
N GLY A 46 -7.60 -7.22 -6.15
CA GLY A 46 -8.27 -7.21 -4.86
C GLY A 46 -8.73 -8.62 -4.54
N THR A 47 -8.53 -9.04 -3.31
CA THR A 47 -9.10 -10.26 -2.77
C THR A 47 -10.10 -9.86 -1.69
N PHE A 48 -11.28 -10.46 -1.69
CA PHE A 48 -12.26 -10.28 -0.63
C PHE A 48 -12.50 -11.61 0.07
N GLY A 49 -12.20 -11.65 1.36
CA GLY A 49 -12.44 -12.79 2.23
C GLY A 49 -12.28 -12.37 3.69
N PRO A 50 -12.82 -13.13 4.65
CA PRO A 50 -12.53 -12.91 6.07
C PRO A 50 -11.02 -13.11 6.29
N MET A 51 -10.29 -11.99 6.40
CA MET A 51 -8.84 -12.00 6.57
C MET A 51 -8.47 -11.79 8.03
N CYS A 52 -8.12 -12.88 8.70
CA CYS A 52 -7.33 -12.80 9.92
C CYS A 52 -5.91 -12.30 9.55
N SER A 53 -5.31 -11.44 10.38
CA SER A 53 -3.95 -10.89 10.20
C SER A 53 -3.78 -9.79 9.15
N SER A 54 -4.81 -8.96 8.95
CA SER A 54 -4.70 -7.76 8.10
C SER A 54 -3.83 -6.67 8.74
N SER A 55 -2.93 -6.06 7.96
CA SER A 55 -1.97 -5.05 8.44
C SER A 55 -1.36 -4.25 7.29
N ILE A 56 -0.62 -3.18 7.62
CA ILE A 56 0.13 -2.37 6.66
C ILE A 56 1.56 -2.16 7.14
N TYR A 57 2.51 -2.21 6.21
CA TYR A 57 3.90 -1.81 6.40
C TYR A 57 4.08 -0.41 5.83
N LEU A 58 4.61 0.51 6.63
CA LEU A 58 4.79 1.91 6.26
C LEU A 58 6.26 2.30 6.42
N ASN A 59 6.80 2.98 5.42
CA ASN A 59 8.10 3.66 5.48
C ASN A 59 7.83 5.16 5.32
N PHE A 60 8.25 5.97 6.29
CA PHE A 60 8.00 7.41 6.28
C PHE A 60 9.12 8.24 5.65
N GLY A 61 10.23 7.60 5.27
CA GLY A 61 11.45 8.28 4.88
C GLY A 61 12.12 9.00 6.07
N HIS A 62 13.39 9.37 5.88
CA HIS A 62 14.09 10.18 6.86
C HIS A 62 13.75 11.67 6.68
N SER A 63 13.56 12.37 7.81
CA SER A 63 13.63 13.82 7.87
C SER A 63 15.08 14.32 7.87
N SER A 64 15.27 15.64 7.79
CA SER A 64 16.52 16.31 8.11
C SER A 64 16.30 17.23 9.31
N PRO A 65 16.92 16.97 10.49
CA PRO A 65 17.87 15.88 10.79
C PRO A 65 17.23 14.49 10.76
N ARG A 66 18.06 13.45 10.58
CA ARG A 66 17.61 12.06 10.49
C ARG A 66 16.96 11.61 11.81
N ILE A 67 15.83 10.93 11.68
CA ILE A 67 15.10 10.32 12.80
C ILE A 67 15.28 8.79 12.82
N LYS A 68 15.12 8.21 14.00
CA LYS A 68 14.94 6.76 14.19
C LYS A 68 13.63 6.53 14.95
N ILE A 69 12.67 5.90 14.29
CA ILE A 69 11.41 5.47 14.87
C ILE A 69 11.66 4.18 15.68
N GLY A 70 11.04 4.06 16.86
CA GLY A 70 11.14 2.85 17.67
C GLY A 70 12.27 2.81 18.70
N GLY A 71 12.69 3.96 19.23
CA GLY A 71 13.47 4.02 20.48
C GLY A 71 12.65 3.71 21.76
N GLY A 72 11.40 3.24 21.61
CA GLY A 72 10.41 3.05 22.65
C GLY A 72 9.07 2.67 22.02
N THR A 73 7.96 3.23 22.50
CA THR A 73 6.63 3.06 21.90
C THR A 73 6.42 4.00 20.72
N CYS A 74 5.73 3.53 19.68
CA CYS A 74 5.32 4.35 18.54
C CYS A 74 3.81 4.30 18.36
N PHE A 75 3.21 5.44 18.00
CA PHE A 75 1.79 5.57 17.74
C PHE A 75 1.58 6.35 16.45
N LEU A 76 0.59 5.93 15.67
CA LEU A 76 0.05 6.68 14.55
C LEU A 76 -1.37 7.09 14.92
N ASN A 77 -1.58 8.40 15.17
CA ASN A 77 -2.87 8.95 15.63
C ASN A 77 -3.44 8.21 16.86
N GLY A 78 -2.59 7.88 17.83
CA GLY A 78 -3.00 7.18 19.06
C GLY A 78 -3.14 5.66 18.92
N VAL A 79 -3.05 5.11 17.70
CA VAL A 79 -3.05 3.66 17.45
C VAL A 79 -1.61 3.15 17.55
N PRO A 80 -1.36 2.04 18.28
CA PRO A 80 0.00 1.51 18.42
C PRO A 80 0.54 1.01 17.07
N ALA A 81 1.78 1.39 16.78
CA ALA A 81 2.54 0.93 15.61
C ALA A 81 3.78 0.16 16.07
N TYR A 82 4.05 -0.97 15.45
CA TYR A 82 5.18 -1.83 15.76
C TYR A 82 6.44 -1.35 15.04
N THR A 83 7.53 -1.22 15.80
CA THR A 83 8.81 -0.71 15.30
C THR A 83 9.90 -1.79 15.38
N GLY A 84 11.15 -1.42 15.11
CA GLY A 84 12.28 -2.36 15.17
C GLY A 84 12.55 -3.08 13.85
N LEU A 85 11.92 -2.64 12.76
CA LEU A 85 12.10 -3.14 11.41
C LEU A 85 13.33 -2.49 10.74
N ALA A 86 13.24 -1.19 10.47
CA ALA A 86 14.35 -0.34 10.03
C ALA A 86 14.28 1.02 10.74
N ALA A 87 15.03 2.02 10.29
CA ALA A 87 15.12 3.29 11.00
C ALA A 87 13.82 4.11 10.97
N VAL A 88 13.00 4.02 9.92
CA VAL A 88 11.79 4.85 9.72
C VAL A 88 10.58 4.03 9.29
N ASP A 89 10.62 2.75 9.65
CA ASP A 89 9.66 1.75 9.20
C ASP A 89 8.81 1.30 10.37
N VAL A 90 7.51 1.19 10.13
CA VAL A 90 6.54 0.70 11.12
C VAL A 90 5.59 -0.30 10.49
N PHE A 91 5.06 -1.18 11.33
CA PHE A 91 3.99 -2.09 10.99
C PHE A 91 2.75 -1.73 11.79
N LEU A 92 1.57 -1.75 11.17
CA LEU A 92 0.32 -1.37 11.82
C LEU A 92 -0.74 -2.44 11.57
N GLY A 93 -1.31 -2.98 12.66
CA GLY A 93 -2.40 -3.95 12.57
C GLY A 93 -3.72 -3.26 12.20
N ALA A 94 -4.50 -3.88 11.31
CA ALA A 94 -5.78 -3.30 10.86
C ALA A 94 -6.85 -3.21 11.96
N THR A 95 -6.70 -4.02 13.02
CA THR A 95 -7.59 -4.05 14.19
C THR A 95 -6.90 -3.53 15.46
N ALA A 96 -5.72 -2.90 15.34
CA ALA A 96 -5.05 -2.32 16.49
C ALA A 96 -5.89 -1.15 17.03
N LEU A 97 -6.20 -1.19 18.32
CA LEU A 97 -6.93 -0.12 19.01
C LEU A 97 -5.99 0.70 19.87
N PRO A 98 -6.29 2.00 20.09
CA PRO A 98 -5.64 2.78 21.12
C PRO A 98 -5.71 2.07 22.50
N PRO A 99 -4.69 2.20 23.36
CA PRO A 99 -4.68 1.52 24.65
C PRO A 99 -5.89 1.79 25.54
N GLY A 100 -6.50 2.99 25.45
CA GLY A 100 -7.68 3.40 26.21
C GLY A 100 -9.01 3.23 25.48
N ASP A 101 -9.04 2.54 24.34
CA ASP A 101 -10.29 2.31 23.60
C ASP A 101 -11.24 1.39 24.39
N PRO A 102 -12.54 1.71 24.52
CA PRO A 102 -13.52 0.84 25.19
C PRO A 102 -13.62 -0.57 24.59
N GLY A 103 -13.25 -0.74 23.31
CA GLY A 103 -13.15 -2.05 22.66
C GLY A 103 -11.94 -2.88 23.10
N ASN A 104 -11.06 -2.32 23.92
CA ASN A 104 -9.81 -2.94 24.40
C ASN A 104 -9.82 -3.24 25.92
N THR A 105 -10.99 -3.34 26.55
CA THR A 105 -11.15 -3.53 28.00
C THR A 105 -11.70 -4.90 28.41
N ASN A 106 -11.38 -5.96 27.65
CA ASN A 106 -11.82 -7.33 27.99
C ASN A 106 -11.28 -7.80 29.35
#